data_AF-A0A8H4U2N0-F1
#
_entry.id   AF-A0A8H4U2N0-F1
#
_cell.length_a   1.000
_cell.length_b   1.000
_cell.length_c   1.000
_cell.angle_alpha   90.00
_cell.angle_beta   90.00
_cell.angle_gamma   90.00
#
_symmetry.space_group_name_H-M   'P 1'
#
loop_
_entity.id
_entity.type
_entity.pdbx_description
1 polymer ?
#
loop_
_entity_poly.entity_id
_entity_poly.type
_entity_poly.pdbx_seq_one_letter_code
_entity_poly.pdbx_strand_id
1 'polypeptide(L)'
;MEVLGVIASSIAVAQALVAGRHIVNLIRDIPEIQKEYNLLKNEIELIADFIHESKRFGTSEFANDRSQRLLSITAQQLTNIEDELKGIVRRCAQGSSSNISKRRWLLRERKIEQLREKARNAKSDLQNATLLHHQAVVTNRLKKQDEYAVYKASVPLWAFSY
;
A
#
# COMPACT_ATOMS: atom_id res chain seq x y z
N MET A 1 -9.51 1.74 11.21
CA MET A 1 -10.16 1.60 9.89
C MET A 1 -9.90 2.80 8.98
N GLU A 2 -9.72 4.01 9.54
CA GLU A 2 -9.42 5.24 8.78
C GLU A 2 -8.15 5.14 7.91
N VAL A 3 -7.05 4.64 8.45
CA VAL A 3 -5.76 4.56 7.74
C VAL A 3 -5.84 3.66 6.50
N LEU A 4 -6.50 2.50 6.57
CA LEU A 4 -6.72 1.64 5.40
C LEU A 4 -7.66 2.27 4.37
N GLY A 5 -8.60 3.10 4.82
CA GLY A 5 -9.45 3.92 3.95
C GLY A 5 -8.62 4.93 3.14
N VAL A 6 -7.71 5.64 3.81
CA VAL A 6 -6.77 6.58 3.17
C VAL A 6 -5.89 5.86 2.15
N ILE A 7 -5.28 4.74 2.54
CA ILE A 7 -4.44 3.91 1.66
C ILE A 7 -5.23 3.49 0.40
N ALA A 8 -6.45 2.98 0.57
CA ALA A 8 -7.29 2.55 -0.55
C ALA A 8 -7.68 3.72 -1.46
N SER A 9 -8.03 4.89 -0.91
CA SER A 9 -8.37 6.07 -1.71
C SER A 9 -7.17 6.58 -2.51
N SER A 10 -5.99 6.65 -1.91
CA SER A 10 -4.79 7.15 -2.59
C SER A 10 -4.36 6.25 -3.74
N ILE A 11 -4.56 4.94 -3.60
CA ILE A 11 -4.30 3.98 -4.68
C ILE A 11 -5.31 4.11 -5.80
N ALA A 12 -6.60 4.24 -5.49
CA ALA A 12 -7.63 4.44 -6.51
C ALA A 12 -7.35 5.70 -7.35
N VAL A 13 -6.93 6.78 -6.70
CA VAL A 13 -6.52 8.01 -7.37
C VAL A 13 -5.24 7.80 -8.18
N ALA A 14 -4.23 7.13 -7.62
CA ALA A 14 -2.98 6.84 -8.34
C ALA A 14 -3.24 5.98 -9.60
N GLN A 15 -4.10 4.96 -9.52
CA GLN A 15 -4.51 4.13 -10.66
C GLN A 15 -5.23 4.97 -11.73
N ALA A 16 -6.15 5.85 -11.33
CA ALA A 16 -6.84 6.74 -12.25
C ALA A 16 -5.88 7.71 -12.97
N LEU A 17 -4.89 8.24 -12.25
CA LEU A 17 -3.87 9.12 -12.83
C LEU A 17 -2.97 8.35 -13.80
N VAL A 18 -2.58 7.13 -13.45
CA VAL A 18 -1.71 6.30 -14.28
C VAL A 18 -2.42 5.76 -15.54
N ALA A 19 -3.75 5.61 -15.50
CA ALA A 19 -4.55 5.25 -16.66
C ALA A 19 -4.93 6.44 -17.57
N GLY A 20 -4.58 7.67 -17.18
CA GLY A 20 -4.96 8.89 -17.89
C GLY A 20 -4.40 8.97 -19.31
N ARG A 21 -5.28 8.99 -20.33
CA ARG A 21 -4.93 9.02 -21.76
C ARG A 21 -3.88 10.06 -22.12
N HIS A 22 -3.96 11.26 -21.55
CA HIS A 22 -3.00 12.36 -21.80
C HIS A 22 -1.57 12.00 -21.39
N ILE A 23 -1.42 11.32 -20.25
CA ILE A 23 -0.10 10.94 -19.72
C ILE A 23 0.45 9.75 -20.49
N VAL A 24 -0.40 8.75 -20.77
CA VAL A 24 -0.02 7.59 -21.56
C VAL A 24 0.49 8.02 -22.94
N ASN A 25 -0.18 8.97 -23.60
CA ASN A 25 0.27 9.49 -24.89
C ASN A 25 1.62 10.23 -24.77
N LEU A 26 1.80 11.08 -23.75
CA LEU A 26 3.06 11.80 -23.51
C LEU A 26 4.24 10.89 -23.19
N ILE A 27 3.99 9.77 -22.51
CA ILE A 27 5.02 8.81 -22.10
C ILE A 27 5.35 7.83 -23.23
N ARG A 28 4.37 7.49 -24.09
CA ARG A 28 4.58 6.61 -25.24
C ARG A 28 5.65 7.14 -26.21
N ASP A 29 5.82 8.46 -26.26
CA ASP A 29 6.79 9.09 -27.16
C ASP A 29 8.24 9.01 -26.61
N ILE A 30 8.47 8.45 -25.41
CA ILE A 30 9.80 8.29 -24.79
C ILE A 30 9.94 6.88 -24.16
N PRO A 31 10.59 5.92 -24.85
CA PRO A 31 10.60 4.51 -24.44
C PRO A 31 11.30 4.22 -23.11
N GLU A 32 12.34 4.97 -22.73
CA GLU A 32 13.05 4.81 -21.45
C GLU A 32 12.13 5.14 -20.26
N ILE A 33 11.33 6.20 -20.38
CA ILE A 33 10.37 6.62 -19.35
C ILE A 33 9.16 5.70 -19.33
N GLN A 34 8.73 5.20 -20.49
CA GLN A 34 7.66 4.22 -20.59
C GLN A 34 7.95 2.99 -19.73
N LYS A 35 9.21 2.54 -19.70
CA LYS A 35 9.63 1.44 -18.83
C LYS A 35 9.45 1.78 -17.36
N GLU A 36 10.01 2.89 -16.89
CA GLU A 36 9.92 3.28 -15.47
C GLU A 36 8.49 3.58 -15.02
N TYR A 37 7.69 4.16 -15.89
CA TYR A 37 6.28 4.42 -15.65
C TYR A 37 5.44 3.13 -15.55
N ASN A 38 5.69 2.16 -16.43
CA ASN A 38 5.04 0.86 -16.36
C ASN A 38 5.46 0.11 -15.09
N LEU A 39 6.71 0.25 -14.65
CA LEU A 39 7.17 -0.33 -13.39
C LEU A 39 6.47 0.31 -12.19
N LEU A 40 6.31 1.64 -12.19
CA LEU A 40 5.53 2.34 -11.16
C LEU A 40 4.06 1.89 -11.15
N LYS A 41 3.45 1.74 -12.33
CA LYS A 41 2.09 1.22 -12.48
C LYS A 41 1.94 -0.15 -11.83
N ASN A 42 2.85 -1.08 -12.15
CA ASN A 42 2.84 -2.43 -11.59
C ASN A 42 2.99 -2.42 -10.07
N GLU A 43 3.86 -1.57 -9.51
CA GLU A 43 3.99 -1.49 -8.04
C GLU A 43 2.70 -0.96 -7.39
N ILE A 44 2.02 0.03 -7.99
CA ILE A 44 0.73 0.53 -7.49
C ILE A 44 -0.35 -0.56 -7.56
N GLU A 45 -0.40 -1.34 -8.63
CA GLU A 45 -1.31 -2.48 -8.78
C GLU A 45 -1.04 -3.56 -7.72
N LEU A 46 0.22 -3.93 -7.49
CA LEU A 46 0.58 -4.88 -6.45
C LEU A 46 0.18 -4.41 -5.04
N ILE A 47 0.35 -3.13 -4.73
CA ILE A 47 -0.09 -2.58 -3.43
C ILE A 47 -1.62 -2.69 -3.30
N ALA A 48 -2.37 -2.46 -4.39
CA ALA A 48 -3.82 -2.62 -4.40
C ALA A 48 -4.24 -4.07 -4.10
N ASP A 49 -3.58 -5.05 -4.72
CA ASP A 49 -3.82 -6.48 -4.50
C ASP A 49 -3.53 -6.87 -3.04
N PHE A 50 -2.43 -6.42 -2.47
CA PHE A 50 -2.10 -6.66 -1.06
C PHE A 50 -3.15 -6.09 -0.10
N ILE A 51 -3.72 -4.92 -0.41
CA ILE A 51 -4.78 -4.34 0.42
C ILE A 51 -6.07 -5.15 0.29
N HIS A 52 -6.40 -5.59 -0.91
CA HIS A 52 -7.56 -6.42 -1.14
C HIS A 52 -7.43 -7.77 -0.39
N GLU A 53 -6.25 -8.39 -0.39
CA GLU A 53 -5.96 -9.57 0.40
C GLU A 53 -6.00 -9.30 1.91
N SER A 54 -5.34 -8.23 2.39
CA SER A 54 -5.34 -7.89 3.82
C SER A 54 -6.75 -7.63 4.38
N LYS A 55 -7.68 -7.10 3.58
CA LYS A 55 -9.10 -6.97 3.95
C LYS A 55 -9.78 -8.33 4.17
N ARG A 56 -9.40 -9.38 3.44
CA ARG A 56 -9.96 -10.74 3.58
C ARG A 56 -9.54 -11.42 4.89
N PHE A 57 -8.41 -11.04 5.48
CA PHE A 57 -7.92 -11.65 6.72
C PHE A 57 -8.60 -11.14 7.99
N GLY A 58 -9.60 -10.27 7.89
CA GLY A 58 -10.34 -9.75 9.04
C GLY A 58 -9.48 -8.74 9.81
N THR A 59 -9.45 -7.51 9.32
CA THR A 59 -8.69 -6.37 9.87
C THR A 59 -9.22 -5.87 11.23
N SER A 60 -10.02 -6.68 11.93
CA SER A 60 -10.74 -6.28 13.14
C SER A 60 -9.81 -5.84 14.26
N GLU A 61 -8.56 -6.31 14.30
CA GLU A 61 -7.60 -5.87 15.31
C GLU A 61 -6.16 -5.93 14.76
N PHE A 62 -5.73 -4.91 14.01
CA PHE A 62 -4.30 -4.57 13.99
C PHE A 62 -3.90 -4.14 15.41
N ALA A 63 -3.75 -5.11 16.30
CA ALA A 63 -3.72 -4.96 17.76
C ALA A 63 -2.38 -4.42 18.28
N ASN A 64 -1.34 -4.42 17.44
CA ASN A 64 0.00 -4.03 17.85
C ASN A 64 0.36 -2.66 17.28
N ASP A 65 0.78 -1.74 18.15
CA ASP A 65 1.28 -0.39 17.82
C ASP A 65 2.27 -0.35 16.66
N ARG A 66 3.11 -1.39 16.50
CA ARG A 66 4.04 -1.46 15.36
C ARG A 66 3.31 -1.61 14.02
N SER A 67 2.29 -2.45 13.96
CA SER A 67 1.50 -2.65 12.73
C SER A 67 0.72 -1.39 12.37
N GLN A 68 0.15 -0.69 13.36
CA GLN A 68 -0.53 0.59 13.14
C GLN A 68 0.44 1.68 12.65
N ARG A 69 1.64 1.78 13.24
CA ARG A 69 2.68 2.71 12.78
C ARG A 69 3.07 2.47 11.33
N LEU A 70 3.30 1.23 10.94
CA LEU A 70 3.65 0.88 9.55
C LEU A 70 2.52 1.23 8.59
N LEU A 71 1.26 0.95 8.94
CA LEU A 71 0.11 1.36 8.14
C LEU A 71 0.03 2.88 7.96
N SER A 72 0.28 3.65 9.03
CA SER A 72 0.29 5.12 8.93
C SER A 72 1.42 5.64 8.04
N ILE A 73 2.61 5.02 8.09
CA ILE A 73 3.73 5.33 7.21
C ILE A 73 3.36 5.03 5.75
N THR A 74 2.78 3.85 5.48
CA THR A 74 2.30 3.46 4.15
C THR A 74 1.25 4.46 3.63
N ALA A 75 0.29 4.86 4.47
CA ALA A 75 -0.71 5.86 4.10
C ALA A 75 -0.05 7.18 3.69
N GLN A 76 0.87 7.69 4.49
CA GLN A 76 1.57 8.94 4.18
C GLN A 76 2.40 8.84 2.89
N GLN A 77 3.08 7.71 2.67
CA GLN A 77 3.85 7.50 1.45
C GLN A 77 2.97 7.44 0.21
N LEU A 78 1.79 6.80 0.29
CA LEU A 78 0.83 6.73 -0.80
C LEU A 78 0.19 8.08 -1.10
N THR A 79 -0.18 8.86 -0.09
CA THR A 79 -0.66 10.24 -0.28
C THR A 79 0.41 11.10 -0.96
N ASN A 80 1.67 10.96 -0.56
CA ASN A 80 2.77 11.68 -1.19
C ASN A 80 2.97 11.24 -2.66
N ILE A 81 2.85 9.95 -2.97
CA ILE A 81 2.91 9.43 -4.34
C ILE A 81 1.76 10.01 -5.17
N GLU A 82 0.55 10.02 -4.62
CA GLU A 82 -0.64 10.59 -5.23
C GLU A 82 -0.46 12.07 -5.58
N ASP A 83 0.00 12.89 -4.64
CA ASP A 83 0.21 14.33 -4.84
C ASP A 83 1.30 14.62 -5.86
N GLU A 84 2.40 13.86 -5.85
CA GLU A 84 3.46 14.00 -6.82
C GLU A 84 3.01 13.58 -8.23
N LEU A 85 2.25 12.48 -8.35
CA LEU A 85 1.62 12.05 -9.59
C LEU A 85 0.67 13.13 -10.12
N LYS A 86 -0.23 13.67 -9.28
CA LYS A 86 -1.11 14.81 -9.63
C LYS A 86 -0.30 16.00 -10.16
N GLY A 87 0.83 16.30 -9.51
CA GLY A 87 1.75 17.35 -9.95
C GLY A 87 2.35 17.08 -11.34
N ILE A 88 2.75 15.84 -11.62
CA ILE A 88 3.22 15.43 -12.94
C ILE A 88 2.10 15.59 -13.97
N VAL A 89 0.89 15.11 -13.68
CA VAL A 89 -0.28 15.23 -14.56
C VAL A 89 -0.56 16.68 -14.93
N ARG A 90 -0.64 17.56 -13.92
CA ARG A 90 -0.89 19.00 -14.12
C ARG A 90 0.17 19.66 -15.01
N ARG A 91 1.44 19.37 -14.75
CA ARG A 91 2.58 19.90 -15.54
C ARG A 91 2.65 19.29 -16.95
N CYS A 92 2.11 18.11 -17.16
CA CYS A 92 1.93 17.48 -18.48
C CYS A 92 0.75 18.09 -19.24
N ALA A 93 -0.34 18.43 -18.56
CA ALA A 93 -1.50 19.10 -19.16
C ALA A 93 -1.21 20.55 -19.59
N GLN A 94 -0.35 21.26 -18.83
CA GLN A 94 0.00 22.66 -19.11
C GLN A 94 1.11 22.84 -20.15
N GLY A 95 1.86 21.79 -20.50
CA GLY A 95 2.91 21.85 -21.51
C GLY A 95 2.36 21.48 -22.88
N SER A 96 2.42 22.40 -23.86
CA SER A 96 2.21 22.04 -25.26
C SER A 96 3.23 20.96 -25.67
N SER A 97 2.75 19.92 -26.34
CA SER A 97 3.50 18.66 -26.57
C SER A 97 4.72 18.81 -27.47
N SER A 98 5.06 20.00 -27.95
CA SER A 98 6.11 20.21 -28.94
C SER A 98 7.48 20.61 -28.40
N ASN A 99 7.63 20.98 -27.11
CA ASN A 99 8.92 21.50 -26.64
C ASN A 99 9.19 21.37 -25.12
N ILE A 100 8.91 20.20 -24.53
CA ILE A 100 9.44 19.93 -23.19
C ILE A 100 10.95 19.68 -23.35
N SER A 101 11.77 20.57 -22.79
CA SER A 101 13.22 20.50 -22.90
C SER A 101 13.76 19.22 -22.27
N LYS A 102 14.79 18.60 -22.87
CA LYS A 102 15.48 17.40 -22.33
C LYS A 102 15.76 17.49 -20.83
N ARG A 103 16.14 18.67 -20.33
CA ARG A 103 16.36 18.94 -18.90
C ARG A 103 15.09 18.83 -18.04
N ARG A 104 13.95 19.37 -18.50
CA ARG A 104 12.65 19.22 -17.81
C ARG A 104 12.17 17.78 -17.83
N TRP A 105 12.55 17.01 -18.85
CA TRP A 105 12.25 15.58 -18.96
C TRP A 105 13.11 14.70 -18.04
N LEU A 106 14.42 14.89 -18.00
CA LEU A 106 15.32 14.17 -17.08
C LEU A 106 14.93 14.40 -15.60
N LEU A 107 14.47 15.61 -15.27
CA LEU A 107 13.92 15.90 -13.94
C LEU A 107 12.64 15.12 -13.64
N ARG A 108 11.81 14.83 -14.66
CA ARG A 108 10.59 14.03 -14.52
C ARG A 108 10.90 12.54 -14.41
N GLU A 109 11.84 12.04 -15.20
CA GLU A 109 12.32 10.65 -15.13
C GLU A 109 12.86 10.32 -13.74
N ARG A 110 13.78 11.15 -13.22
CA ARG A 110 14.28 11.01 -11.84
C ARG A 110 13.18 11.08 -10.79
N LYS A 111 12.12 11.84 -11.05
CA LYS A 111 10.97 11.95 -10.15
C LYS A 111 10.11 10.69 -10.17
N ILE A 112 9.92 10.07 -11.34
CA ILE A 112 9.22 8.78 -11.47
C ILE A 112 10.02 7.66 -10.78
N GLU A 113 11.34 7.65 -10.93
CA GLU A 113 12.21 6.71 -10.22
C GLU A 113 12.09 6.86 -8.69
N GLN A 114 12.10 8.10 -8.19
CA GLN A 114 11.85 8.38 -6.76
C GLN A 114 10.47 7.91 -6.31
N LEU A 115 9.44 8.06 -7.15
CA LEU A 115 8.09 7.59 -6.85
C LEU A 115 8.01 6.07 -6.80
N ARG A 116 8.72 5.39 -7.70
CA ARG A 116 8.84 3.94 -7.72
C ARG A 116 9.51 3.42 -6.45
N GLU A 117 10.59 4.06 -6.01
CA GLU A 117 11.27 3.69 -4.78
C GLU A 117 10.37 3.90 -3.55
N LYS A 118 9.62 5.02 -3.50
CA LYS A 118 8.61 5.25 -2.46
C LYS A 118 7.51 4.19 -2.48
N ALA A 119 7.04 3.77 -3.66
CA ALA A 119 6.02 2.74 -3.80
C ALA A 119 6.52 1.38 -3.30
N ARG A 120 7.78 1.04 -3.60
CA ARG A 120 8.43 -0.18 -3.08
C ARG A 120 8.54 -0.19 -1.57
N ASN A 121 8.93 0.94 -0.97
CA ASN A 121 8.97 1.08 0.48
C ASN A 121 7.57 0.94 1.09
N ALA A 122 6.57 1.59 0.50
CA ALA A 122 5.17 1.49 0.94
C ALA A 122 4.67 0.03 0.91
N LYS A 123 5.03 -0.72 -0.15
CA LYS A 123 4.73 -2.14 -0.27
C LYS A 123 5.39 -2.96 0.82
N SER A 124 6.70 -2.77 1.04
CA SER A 124 7.47 -3.48 2.07
C SER A 124 6.89 -3.22 3.47
N ASP A 125 6.57 -1.97 3.78
CA ASP A 125 5.97 -1.58 5.07
C ASP A 125 4.60 -2.23 5.26
N LEU A 126 3.77 -2.29 4.21
CA LEU A 126 2.46 -2.94 4.25
C LEU A 126 2.58 -4.46 4.43
N GLN A 127 3.52 -5.11 3.75
CA GLN A 127 3.80 -6.54 3.92
C GLN A 127 4.26 -6.84 5.35
N ASN A 128 5.17 -6.03 5.89
CA ASN A 128 5.64 -6.17 7.27
C ASN A 128 4.51 -5.95 8.28
N ALA A 129 3.64 -4.95 8.06
CA ALA A 129 2.47 -4.71 8.91
C ALA A 129 1.52 -5.92 8.92
N THR A 130 1.29 -6.51 7.74
CA THR A 130 0.42 -7.68 7.56
C THR A 130 1.01 -8.92 8.25
N LEU A 131 2.32 -9.14 8.11
CA LEU A 131 3.02 -10.25 8.78
C LEU A 131 2.97 -10.12 10.30
N LEU A 132 3.25 -8.92 10.83
CA LEU A 132 3.19 -8.65 12.28
C LEU A 132 1.78 -8.87 12.82
N HIS A 133 0.76 -8.46 12.07
CA HIS A 133 -0.63 -8.72 12.43
C HIS A 133 -0.94 -10.22 12.46
N HIS A 134 -0.52 -10.97 11.43
CA HIS A 134 -0.71 -12.42 11.39
C HIS A 134 -0.06 -13.13 12.59
N GLN A 135 1.19 -12.76 12.91
CA GLN A 135 1.88 -13.27 14.10
C GLN A 135 1.15 -12.93 15.41
N ALA A 136 0.65 -11.70 15.54
CA ALA A 136 -0.13 -11.28 16.71
C ALA A 136 -1.43 -12.09 16.85
N VAL A 137 -2.13 -12.35 15.75
CA VAL A 137 -3.38 -13.15 15.75
C VAL A 137 -3.09 -14.60 16.14
N VAL A 138 -2.05 -15.22 15.57
CA VAL A 138 -1.67 -16.61 15.89
C VAL A 138 -1.28 -16.74 17.37
N THR A 139 -0.43 -15.83 17.85
CA THR A 139 0.01 -15.84 19.27
C THR A 139 -1.15 -15.61 20.23
N ASN A 140 -2.08 -14.72 19.93
CA ASN A 140 -3.29 -14.51 20.74
C ASN A 140 -4.22 -15.73 20.74
N ARG A 141 -4.34 -16.45 19.61
CA ARG A 141 -5.11 -17.71 19.54
C ARG A 141 -4.48 -18.81 20.40
N LEU A 142 -3.16 -18.95 20.34
CA LEU A 142 -2.43 -19.93 21.16
C LEU A 142 -2.59 -19.63 22.65
N LYS A 143 -2.40 -18.37 23.07
CA LYS A 143 -2.62 -17.96 24.47
C LYS A 143 -4.03 -18.25 24.95
N LYS A 144 -5.05 -17.94 24.13
CA LYS A 144 -6.44 -18.28 24.46
C LYS A 144 -6.62 -19.79 24.61
N GLN A 145 -6.06 -20.61 23.72
CA GLN A 145 -6.14 -22.07 23.83
C GLN A 145 -5.48 -22.60 25.11
N ASP A 146 -4.32 -22.08 25.48
CA ASP A 146 -3.64 -22.45 26.74
C ASP A 146 -4.49 -22.05 27.96
N GLU A 147 -5.07 -20.85 27.96
CA GLU A 147 -5.94 -20.36 29.03
C GLU A 147 -7.22 -21.21 29.16
N TYR A 148 -7.85 -21.60 28.05
CA TYR A 148 -8.98 -22.54 28.04
C TYR A 148 -8.59 -23.94 28.51
N ALA A 149 -7.39 -24.42 28.16
CA ALA A 149 -6.89 -25.72 28.61
C ALA A 149 -6.63 -25.74 30.12
N VAL A 150 -6.03 -24.67 30.67
CA VAL A 150 -5.81 -24.48 32.11
C VAL A 150 -7.14 -24.40 32.85
N TYR A 151 -8.10 -23.61 32.34
CA TYR A 151 -9.43 -23.53 32.92
C TYR A 151 -10.10 -24.90 32.96
N LYS A 152 -10.12 -25.63 31.83
CA LYS A 152 -10.74 -26.96 31.73
C LYS A 152 -10.09 -28.00 32.64
N ALA A 153 -8.77 -27.93 32.85
CA ALA A 153 -8.05 -28.79 33.80
C ALA A 153 -8.31 -28.45 35.28
N SER A 154 -8.75 -27.20 35.55
CA SER A 154 -9.04 -26.71 36.90
C SER A 154 -10.50 -26.93 37.32
N VAL A 155 -11.40 -27.30 36.40
CA VAL A 155 -12.80 -27.63 36.73
C VAL A 155 -12.87 -29.07 37.24
N PRO A 156 -13.33 -29.32 38.47
CA PRO A 156 -13.37 -30.66 39.04
C PRO A 156 -14.46 -31.54 38.39
N LEU A 157 -14.16 -32.82 38.22
CA LEU A 157 -14.94 -33.80 37.44
C LEU A 157 -16.39 -34.00 37.90
N TRP A 158 -16.74 -33.62 39.14
CA TRP A 158 -18.10 -33.72 39.66
C TRP A 158 -19.06 -32.63 39.12
N ALA A 159 -18.55 -31.59 38.46
CA ALA A 159 -19.36 -30.52 37.89
C ALA A 159 -20.08 -30.90 36.57
N PHE A 160 -19.79 -32.07 36.01
CA PHE A 160 -20.36 -32.53 34.73
C PHE A 160 -21.32 -33.74 34.84
N SER A 161 -21.65 -34.18 36.06
CA SER A 161 -22.63 -35.24 36.28
C SER A 161 -24.00 -34.65 36.58
N TYR A 162 -24.88 -34.62 35.57
CA TYR A 162 -26.33 -34.49 35.72
C TYR A 162 -26.99 -35.84 35.44
#